data_AF-A0A420E9R8-F1
#
_entry.id   AF-A0A420E9R8-F1
#
_cell.length_a   1.000
_cell.length_b   1.000
_cell.length_c   1.000
_cell.angle_alpha   90.00
_cell.angle_beta   90.00
_cell.angle_gamma   90.00
#
_symmetry.space_group_name_H-M   'P 1'
#
loop_
_entity.id
_entity.type
_entity.pdbx_description
1 polymer ?
#
loop_
_entity_poly.entity_id
_entity_poly.type
_entity_poly.pdbx_seq_one_letter_code
_entity_poly.pdbx_strand_id
1 'polypeptide(L)'
;MFRHPFTILFLFASVWNLCGALFGFFNTESTFELMFNQQLNDPLMLAIYQGSWGTTLTYVIGYLLVARNPAKHYGVVITGSIGKLGFIVTLLKLYFLGIAGPIVFMIVMGDVVFLALFANYFYRLFKSQGSYSKAKEARA
;
A
#
# COMPACT_ATOMS: atom_id res chain seq x y z
N MET A 1 -16.92 -12.44 -12.76
CA MET A 1 -16.95 -13.15 -11.47
C MET A 1 -15.52 -13.45 -11.03
N PHE A 2 -14.87 -12.52 -10.30
CA PHE A 2 -13.46 -12.64 -9.82
C PHE A 2 -13.36 -12.32 -8.31
N ARG A 3 -14.41 -12.62 -7.53
CA ARG A 3 -14.49 -12.21 -6.12
C ARG A 3 -13.33 -12.80 -5.29
N HIS A 4 -13.12 -14.11 -5.34
CA HIS A 4 -12.16 -14.79 -4.46
C HIS A 4 -10.69 -14.35 -4.56
N PRO A 5 -10.04 -14.31 -5.75
CA PRO A 5 -8.59 -14.03 -5.82
C PRO A 5 -8.25 -12.59 -5.43
N PHE A 6 -9.11 -11.63 -5.77
CA PHE A 6 -8.89 -10.23 -5.41
C PHE A 6 -9.22 -9.96 -3.95
N THR A 7 -10.24 -10.61 -3.38
CA THR A 7 -10.48 -10.54 -1.93
C THR A 7 -9.24 -10.97 -1.16
N ILE A 8 -8.63 -12.11 -1.52
CA ILE A 8 -7.41 -12.60 -0.87
C ILE A 8 -6.26 -11.61 -1.03
N LEU A 9 -6.04 -11.07 -2.24
CA LEU A 9 -5.01 -10.06 -2.49
C LEU A 9 -5.15 -8.86 -1.55
N PHE A 10 -6.35 -8.29 -1.42
CA PHE A 10 -6.55 -7.10 -0.59
C PHE A 10 -6.56 -7.41 0.91
N LEU A 11 -6.87 -8.64 1.32
CA LEU A 11 -6.63 -9.09 2.70
C LEU A 11 -5.13 -9.12 3.00
N PHE A 12 -4.30 -9.71 2.13
CA PHE A 12 -2.85 -9.69 2.30
C PHE A 12 -2.27 -8.27 2.26
N ALA A 13 -2.77 -7.41 1.37
CA ALA A 13 -2.37 -6.00 1.36
C ALA A 13 -2.72 -5.30 2.67
N SER A 14 -3.91 -5.57 3.22
CA SER A 14 -4.33 -5.02 4.51
C SER A 14 -3.41 -5.48 5.65
N VAL A 15 -3.10 -6.78 5.72
CA VAL A 15 -2.19 -7.35 6.73
C VAL A 15 -0.79 -6.77 6.59
N TRP A 16 -0.26 -6.66 5.37
CA TRP A 16 1.06 -6.06 5.13
C TRP A 16 1.15 -4.62 5.65
N ASN A 17 0.14 -3.79 5.35
CA ASN A 17 0.09 -2.41 5.85
C ASN A 17 -0.13 -2.37 7.36
N LEU A 18 -0.90 -3.31 7.92
CA LEU A 18 -1.15 -3.40 9.36
C LEU A 18 0.14 -3.73 10.12
N CYS A 19 0.93 -4.68 9.62
CA CYS A 19 2.22 -5.01 10.23
C CYS A 19 3.11 -3.75 10.31
N GLY A 20 3.35 -3.08 9.18
CA GLY A 20 4.17 -1.86 9.19
C GLY A 20 3.60 -0.75 10.08
N ALA A 21 2.30 -0.49 9.99
CA ALA A 21 1.67 0.61 10.71
C ALA A 21 1.54 0.38 12.22
N LEU A 22 1.33 -0.86 12.69
CA LEU A 22 1.32 -1.14 14.12
C LEU A 22 2.69 -0.88 14.75
N PHE A 23 3.77 -1.38 14.15
CA PHE A 23 5.11 -1.12 14.65
C PHE A 23 5.45 0.37 14.55
N GLY A 24 5.20 0.98 13.40
CA GLY A 24 5.53 2.39 13.18
C GLY A 24 4.72 3.39 14.02
N PHE A 25 3.48 3.07 14.38
CA PHE A 25 2.65 3.97 15.18
C PHE A 25 2.88 3.82 16.68
N PHE A 26 3.02 2.59 17.19
CA PHE A 26 3.16 2.33 18.63
C PHE A 26 4.61 2.28 19.11
N ASN A 27 5.57 2.04 18.20
CA ASN A 27 7.02 2.04 18.47
C ASN A 27 7.74 2.95 17.47
N THR A 28 7.27 4.19 17.36
CA THR A 28 7.71 5.16 16.34
C THR A 28 9.21 5.40 16.35
N GLU A 29 9.80 5.68 17.51
CA GLU A 29 11.24 5.97 17.67
C GLU A 29 12.08 4.77 17.23
N SER A 30 11.80 3.57 17.79
CA SER A 30 12.52 2.35 17.45
C SER A 30 12.37 1.97 15.97
N THR A 31 11.19 2.20 15.39
CA THR A 31 10.95 1.94 13.97
C THR A 31 11.75 2.91 13.10
N PHE A 32 11.84 4.19 13.48
CA PHE A 32 12.65 5.17 12.78
C PHE A 32 14.13 4.82 12.86
N GLU A 33 14.64 4.49 14.05
CA GLU A 33 16.03 4.09 14.24
C GLU A 33 16.38 2.82 13.45
N LEU A 34 15.49 1.83 13.45
CA LEU A 34 15.66 0.61 12.66
C LEU A 34 15.70 0.88 11.14
N MET A 35 14.89 1.83 10.67
CA MET A 35 14.80 2.16 9.24
C MET A 35 15.90 3.09 8.75
N PHE A 36 16.40 3.99 9.59
CA PHE A 36 17.31 5.07 9.19
C PHE A 36 18.64 5.11 9.94
N ASN A 37 18.88 4.18 10.88
CA ASN A 37 20.05 4.18 11.76
C ASN A 37 20.28 5.54 12.45
N GLN A 38 19.20 6.25 12.76
CA GLN A 38 19.20 7.59 13.35
C GLN A 38 18.19 7.64 14.48
N GLN A 39 18.54 8.34 15.56
CA GLN A 39 17.61 8.58 16.66
C GLN A 39 16.59 9.66 16.29
N LEU A 40 15.34 9.47 16.70
CA LEU A 40 14.25 10.42 16.50
C LEU A 40 13.96 11.16 17.81
N ASN A 41 14.79 12.15 18.13
CA ASN A 41 14.71 12.88 19.41
C ASN A 41 13.87 14.16 19.33
N ASP A 42 13.62 14.67 18.12
CA ASP A 42 12.82 15.88 17.93
C ASP A 42 11.32 15.57 18.09
N PRO A 43 10.60 16.20 19.06
CA PRO A 43 9.20 15.87 19.33
C PRO A 43 8.24 16.20 18.18
N LEU A 44 8.56 17.22 17.37
CA LEU A 44 7.75 17.58 16.21
C LEU A 44 7.91 16.55 15.10
N MET A 45 9.15 16.14 14.82
CA MET A 45 9.43 15.09 13.84
C MET A 45 8.86 13.75 14.28
N LEU A 46 8.90 13.43 15.57
CA LEU A 46 8.25 12.26 16.15
C LEU A 46 6.75 12.26 15.85
N ALA A 47 6.06 13.36 16.15
CA ALA A 47 4.62 13.48 15.92
C ALA A 47 4.25 13.39 14.43
N ILE A 48 5.03 14.03 13.55
CA ILE A 48 4.83 13.97 12.10
C ILE A 48 5.02 12.54 11.58
N TYR A 49 6.10 11.88 12.00
CA TYR A 49 6.41 10.52 11.56
C TYR A 49 5.38 9.51 12.08
N GLN A 50 4.99 9.61 13.36
CA GLN A 50 3.90 8.82 13.93
C GLN A 50 2.57 9.05 13.20
N GLY A 51 2.25 10.32 12.90
CA GLY A 51 1.07 10.69 12.13
C GLY A 51 1.05 10.05 10.73
N SER A 52 2.22 9.95 10.08
CA SER A 52 2.35 9.26 8.79
C SER A 52 1.98 7.77 8.89
N TRP A 53 2.36 7.08 9.96
CA TRP A 53 1.92 5.70 10.22
C TRP A 53 0.43 5.61 10.51
N GLY A 54 -0.14 6.63 11.15
CA GLY A 54 -1.59 6.79 11.29
C GLY A 54 -2.31 6.82 9.94
N THR A 55 -1.73 7.49 8.93
CA THR A 55 -2.27 7.44 7.56
C THR A 55 -2.20 6.04 6.95
N THR A 56 -1.13 5.28 7.21
CA THR A 56 -1.02 3.87 6.77
C THR A 56 -2.11 2.99 7.40
N LEU A 57 -2.50 3.22 8.66
CA LEU A 57 -3.64 2.53 9.29
C LEU A 57 -4.95 2.77 8.53
N THR A 58 -5.15 3.95 7.93
CA THR A 58 -6.35 4.20 7.12
C THR A 58 -6.39 3.31 5.87
N TYR A 59 -5.24 2.99 5.27
CA TYR A 59 -5.14 2.06 4.16
C TYR A 59 -5.41 0.60 4.56
N VAL A 60 -5.16 0.21 5.81
CA VAL A 60 -5.59 -1.11 6.33
C VAL A 60 -7.10 -1.25 6.17
N ILE A 61 -7.86 -0.25 6.67
CA ILE A 61 -9.33 -0.22 6.56
C ILE A 61 -9.75 -0.12 5.09
N GLY A 62 -9.08 0.74 4.31
CA GLY A 62 -9.32 0.90 2.89
C GLY A 62 -9.25 -0.44 2.15
N TYR A 63 -8.18 -1.22 2.33
CA TYR A 63 -8.03 -2.51 1.67
C TYR A 63 -9.03 -3.57 2.17
N LEU A 64 -9.47 -3.52 3.43
CA LEU A 64 -10.58 -4.39 3.90
C LEU A 64 -11.90 -4.07 3.19
N LEU A 65 -12.19 -2.78 2.92
CA LEU A 65 -13.35 -2.38 2.13
C LEU A 65 -13.23 -2.87 0.68
N VAL A 66 -12.05 -2.74 0.08
CA VAL A 66 -11.78 -3.28 -1.26
C VAL A 66 -11.95 -4.80 -1.27
N ALA A 67 -11.46 -5.53 -0.27
CA ALA A 67 -11.60 -6.97 -0.18
C ALA A 67 -13.07 -7.45 -0.22
N ARG A 68 -14.00 -6.68 0.37
CA ARG A 68 -15.45 -6.97 0.35
C ARG A 68 -16.08 -6.73 -1.01
N ASN A 69 -15.68 -5.67 -1.71
CA ASN A 69 -16.17 -5.38 -3.05
C ASN A 69 -15.08 -4.71 -3.92
N PRO A 70 -14.22 -5.51 -4.57
CA PRO A 70 -13.10 -4.98 -5.33
C PRO A 70 -13.52 -4.12 -6.51
N ALA A 71 -14.68 -4.40 -7.13
CA ALA A 71 -15.15 -3.64 -8.28
C ALA A 71 -15.72 -2.27 -7.90
N LYS A 72 -16.23 -2.11 -6.67
CA LYS A 72 -16.83 -0.84 -6.20
C LYS A 72 -15.79 0.12 -5.63
N HIS A 73 -14.78 -0.40 -4.94
CA HIS A 73 -13.84 0.40 -4.15
C HIS A 73 -12.46 0.58 -4.81
N TYR A 74 -12.35 0.39 -6.13
CA TYR A 74 -11.08 0.47 -6.86
C TYR A 74 -10.34 1.81 -6.70
N GLY A 75 -11.06 2.91 -6.41
CA GLY A 75 -10.46 4.22 -6.14
C GLY A 75 -9.48 4.22 -4.96
N VAL A 76 -9.73 3.40 -3.94
CA VAL A 76 -8.81 3.21 -2.81
C VAL A 76 -7.51 2.56 -3.25
N VAL A 77 -7.58 1.65 -4.22
CA VAL A 77 -6.40 0.99 -4.79
C VAL A 77 -5.60 1.97 -5.63
N ILE A 78 -6.26 2.90 -6.33
CA ILE A 78 -5.57 3.97 -7.11
C ILE A 78 -4.78 4.87 -6.15
N THR A 79 -5.43 5.42 -5.13
CA THR A 79 -4.78 6.33 -4.17
C THR A 79 -3.66 5.62 -3.42
N GLY A 80 -3.90 4.38 -2.99
CA GLY A 80 -2.89 3.55 -2.34
C GLY A 80 -1.71 3.22 -3.24
N SER A 81 -1.93 3.00 -4.54
CA SER A 81 -0.85 2.75 -5.51
C SER A 81 0.02 3.99 -5.73
N ILE A 82 -0.59 5.17 -5.85
CA ILE A 82 0.15 6.44 -6.02
C ILE A 82 1.01 6.71 -4.78
N GLY A 83 0.43 6.60 -3.59
CA GLY A 83 1.15 6.79 -2.33
C GLY A 83 2.31 5.79 -2.18
N LYS A 84 2.06 4.51 -2.49
CA LYS A 84 3.07 3.45 -2.43
C LYS A 84 4.22 3.67 -3.42
N LEU A 85 3.92 4.16 -4.63
CA LEU A 85 4.97 4.51 -5.60
C LEU A 85 5.85 5.66 -5.09
N GLY A 86 5.25 6.72 -4.54
CA GLY A 86 6.01 7.82 -3.92
C GLY A 86 6.87 7.36 -2.75
N PHE A 87 6.34 6.46 -1.92
CA PHE A 87 7.06 5.84 -0.81
C PHE A 87 8.26 5.01 -1.28
N ILE A 88 8.06 4.13 -2.27
CA ILE A 88 9.13 3.32 -2.87
C ILE A 88 10.25 4.20 -3.43
N VAL A 89 9.91 5.21 -4.24
CA VAL A 89 10.90 6.09 -4.88
C VAL A 89 11.72 6.83 -3.81
N THR A 90 11.06 7.35 -2.78
CA THR A 90 11.71 8.10 -1.70
C THR A 90 12.62 7.19 -0.88
N LEU A 91 12.14 6.03 -0.46
CA LEU A 91 12.92 5.11 0.37
C LEU A 91 14.08 4.46 -0.38
N LEU A 92 13.92 4.14 -1.67
CA LEU A 92 15.05 3.68 -2.50
C LEU A 92 16.11 4.77 -2.62
N LYS A 93 15.71 6.03 -2.84
CA LYS A 93 16.66 7.15 -2.86
C LYS A 93 17.43 7.24 -1.55
N LEU A 94 16.76 7.18 -0.41
CA LEU A 94 17.42 7.22 0.90
C LEU A 94 18.33 6.01 1.14
N TYR A 95 17.92 4.82 0.67
CA TYR A 95 18.73 3.61 0.75
C TYR A 95 20.01 3.72 -0.08
N PHE A 96 19.93 4.17 -1.33
CA PHE A 96 21.12 4.34 -2.19
C PHE A 96 22.03 5.49 -1.74
N LEU A 97 21.51 6.45 -0.97
CA LEU A 97 22.33 7.48 -0.31
C LEU A 97 22.98 7.00 0.99
N GLY A 98 22.74 5.75 1.42
CA GLY A 98 23.25 5.21 2.68
C GLY A 98 22.57 5.77 3.94
N ILE A 99 21.46 6.50 3.78
CA ILE A 99 20.69 7.10 4.88
C ILE A 99 19.74 6.05 5.48
N ALA A 100 19.15 5.19 4.64
CA ALA A 100 18.25 4.14 5.10
C ALA A 100 18.99 2.80 5.29
N GLY A 101 18.62 2.07 6.34
CA GLY A 101 19.14 0.75 6.64
C GLY A 101 18.62 -0.35 5.71
N PRO A 102 19.19 -1.57 5.76
CA PRO A 102 18.82 -2.70 4.89
C PRO A 102 17.35 -3.12 4.97
N ILE A 103 16.70 -2.94 6.11
CA ILE A 103 15.28 -3.28 6.29
C ILE A 103 14.37 -2.50 5.34
N VAL A 104 14.75 -1.26 5.00
CA VAL A 104 14.01 -0.42 4.06
C VAL A 104 13.92 -1.06 2.69
N PHE A 105 15.00 -1.72 2.23
CA PHE A 105 15.01 -2.45 0.98
C PHE A 105 13.99 -3.60 0.98
N MET A 106 13.90 -4.36 2.09
CA MET A 106 12.92 -5.45 2.24
C MET A 106 11.47 -4.91 2.18
N ILE A 107 11.19 -3.81 2.88
CA ILE A 107 9.87 -3.16 2.89
C ILE A 107 9.50 -2.70 1.48
N VAL A 108 10.42 -2.01 0.80
CA VAL A 108 10.24 -1.55 -0.58
C VAL A 108 9.94 -2.70 -1.52
N MET A 109 10.67 -3.81 -1.42
CA MET A 109 10.46 -4.96 -2.31
C MET A 109 9.06 -5.57 -2.12
N GLY A 110 8.59 -5.67 -0.88
CA GLY A 110 7.20 -6.07 -0.61
C GLY A 110 6.18 -5.13 -1.25
N ASP A 111 6.43 -3.82 -1.18
CA ASP A 111 5.58 -2.80 -1.79
C ASP A 111 5.57 -2.86 -3.32
N VAL A 112 6.70 -3.14 -3.95
CA VAL A 112 6.82 -3.36 -5.40
C VAL A 112 5.98 -4.57 -5.84
N VAL A 113 6.00 -5.66 -5.07
CA VAL A 113 5.17 -6.84 -5.35
C VAL A 113 3.69 -6.48 -5.31
N PHE A 114 3.24 -5.73 -4.29
CA PHE A 114 1.85 -5.29 -4.22
C PHE A 114 1.46 -4.36 -5.37
N LEU A 115 2.34 -3.44 -5.81
CA LEU A 115 2.07 -2.61 -6.99
C LEU A 115 1.89 -3.44 -8.26
N ALA A 116 2.74 -4.45 -8.49
CA ALA A 116 2.61 -5.35 -9.63
C ALA A 116 1.27 -6.12 -9.59
N LEU A 117 0.88 -6.60 -8.40
CA LEU A 117 -0.41 -7.27 -8.20
C LEU A 117 -1.60 -6.33 -8.41
N PHE A 118 -1.50 -5.07 -7.98
CA PHE A 118 -2.52 -4.04 -8.22
C PHE A 118 -2.64 -3.70 -9.71
N ALA A 119 -1.53 -3.63 -10.45
CA ALA A 119 -1.56 -3.44 -11.90
C ALA A 119 -2.29 -4.59 -12.60
N ASN A 120 -2.01 -5.84 -12.23
CA ASN A 120 -2.75 -7.00 -12.74
C ASN A 120 -4.24 -6.98 -12.35
N TYR A 121 -4.56 -6.53 -11.13
CA TYR A 121 -5.94 -6.32 -10.71
C TYR A 121 -6.67 -5.29 -11.60
N PHE A 122 -6.07 -4.13 -11.86
CA PHE A 122 -6.66 -3.11 -12.74
C PHE A 122 -6.84 -3.61 -14.17
N TYR A 123 -5.82 -4.28 -14.73
CA TYR A 123 -5.90 -4.86 -16.07
C TYR A 123 -7.12 -5.79 -16.21
N ARG A 124 -7.33 -6.68 -15.23
CA ARG A 124 -8.46 -7.62 -15.22
C ARG A 124 -9.79 -6.92 -14.97
N LEU A 125 -9.83 -5.92 -14.09
CA LEU A 125 -11.03 -5.15 -13.78
C LEU A 125 -11.55 -4.44 -15.05
N PHE A 126 -10.69 -3.69 -15.74
CA PHE A 126 -11.09 -2.92 -16.92
C PHE A 126 -11.39 -3.80 -18.13
N LYS A 127 -10.65 -4.91 -18.33
CA LYS A 127 -10.99 -5.90 -19.36
C LYS A 127 -12.40 -6.47 -19.14
N SER A 128 -12.77 -6.78 -17.90
CA SER A 128 -14.11 -7.29 -17.58
C SER A 128 -15.22 -6.27 -17.82
N GLN A 129 -14.98 -4.99 -17.53
CA GLN A 129 -15.96 -3.92 -17.76
C GLN A 129 -16.16 -3.65 -19.26
N GLY A 130 -15.08 -3.59 -20.04
CA GLY A 130 -15.15 -3.40 -21.49
C GLY A 130 -15.91 -4.53 -22.20
N SER A 131 -15.73 -5.78 -21.76
CA SER A 131 -16.49 -6.91 -22.31
C SER A 131 -17.98 -6.84 -21.98
N TYR A 132 -18.36 -6.33 -20.80
CA TYR A 132 -19.76 -6.20 -20.40
C TYR A 132 -20.47 -5.09 -21.18
N SER A 133 -19.82 -3.94 -21.41
CA SER A 133 -20.39 -2.85 -22.22
C SER A 133 -20.73 -3.33 -23.63
N LYS A 134 -19.76 -3.98 -24.30
CA LYS A 134 -19.96 -4.52 -25.66
C LYS A 134 -21.09 -5.53 -25.75
N ALA A 135 -21.23 -6.41 -24.75
CA ALA A 135 -22.31 -7.40 -24.72
C ALA A 135 -23.69 -6.76 -24.47
N LYS A 136 -23.74 -5.63 -23.75
CA LYS A 136 -24.98 -4.88 -23.54
C LYS A 136 -25.40 -4.13 -24.81
N GLU A 137 -24.45 -3.52 -25.51
CA GLU A 137 -24.68 -2.85 -26.80
C GLU A 137 -25.16 -3.83 -27.88
N ALA A 138 -24.58 -5.03 -27.96
CA ALA A 138 -25.00 -6.06 -28.91
C ALA A 138 -26.41 -6.66 -28.64
N ARG A 139 -27.02 -6.33 -27.50
CA ARG A 139 -28.36 -6.80 -27.09
C ARG A 139 -29.42 -5.69 -27.11
N ALA A 140 -29.02 -4.45 -27.38
CA ALA A 140 -29.89 -3.30 -27.53
C ALA A 140 -30.20 -3.07 -29.01
#